data_AF-A0A7W0SHU5-F1
#
_entry.id   AF-A0A7W0SHU5-F1
#
_cell.length_a   1.000
_cell.length_b   1.000
_cell.length_c   1.000
_cell.angle_alpha   90.00
_cell.angle_beta   90.00
_cell.angle_gamma   90.00
#
_symmetry.space_group_name_H-M   'P 1'
#
loop_
_entity.id
_entity.type
_entity.pdbx_description
1 polymer ?
#
loop_
_entity_poly.entity_id
_entity_poly.type
_entity_poly.pdbx_seq_one_letter_code
_entity_poly.pdbx_strand_id
1 'polypeptide(L)'
;EVRFAPEQHLEGGLGLDEVLEAVQEGFREGSEGAGIRIGTLLTAMRTAARSLEIADLAVRWRDRGVVGFDIAGAEAGFPPTRHLDAFEHVRRESFHLTIHAGEAFGVPSIWEALQLCGAERLGHGVRIVDDIEIGAEGGARLGRVAHLVRDRRVPLELCPTSNVHSGAATSIEEHPIGLLMNLRFRVTVNTDNRLMSATSLSKEFMQLVDAFGIGWGQIGRLTTNAMKSAFIPFDERLELLEQVVWPAYAELRGA
;
A
#
# COMPACT_ATOMS: atom_id res chain seq x y z
N GLU A 1 3.64 6.80 4.35
CA GLU A 1 4.14 7.06 2.99
C GLU A 1 3.01 7.59 2.15
N VAL A 2 3.19 8.71 1.45
CA VAL A 2 2.17 9.34 0.62
C VAL A 2 2.54 9.16 -0.84
N ARG A 3 1.60 8.69 -1.66
CA ARG A 3 1.82 8.53 -3.10
C ARG A 3 1.19 9.65 -3.88
N PHE A 4 1.80 10.06 -4.98
CA PHE A 4 1.24 11.02 -5.93
C PHE A 4 1.86 10.82 -7.31
N ALA A 5 1.18 11.29 -8.36
CA ALA A 5 1.68 11.27 -9.72
C ALA A 5 2.23 12.66 -10.12
N PRO A 6 3.56 12.87 -10.15
CA PRO A 6 4.13 14.17 -10.48
C PRO A 6 3.72 14.65 -11.88
N GLU A 7 3.52 13.71 -12.82
CA GLU A 7 3.08 14.01 -14.18
C GLU A 7 1.70 14.67 -14.28
N GLN A 8 0.89 14.61 -13.23
CA GLN A 8 -0.42 15.28 -13.17
C GLN A 8 -0.35 16.72 -12.63
N HIS A 9 0.83 17.21 -12.27
CA HIS A 9 1.04 18.53 -11.66
C HIS A 9 1.80 19.50 -12.59
N LEU A 10 1.89 19.17 -13.87
CA LEU A 10 2.67 19.95 -14.85
C LEU A 10 1.84 21.05 -15.53
N GLU A 11 0.53 21.09 -15.28
CA GLU A 11 -0.31 22.20 -15.73
C GLU A 11 0.19 23.51 -15.11
N GLY A 12 0.36 24.55 -15.95
CA GLY A 12 0.96 25.81 -15.52
C GLY A 12 2.48 25.91 -15.72
N GLY A 13 3.13 24.85 -16.25
CA GLY A 13 4.50 24.91 -16.75
C GLY A 13 5.58 24.44 -15.78
N LEU A 14 5.20 23.83 -14.65
CA LEU A 14 6.14 23.21 -13.73
C LEU A 14 6.84 22.02 -14.39
N GLY A 15 8.15 21.89 -14.15
CA GLY A 15 8.92 20.68 -14.40
C GLY A 15 8.70 19.64 -13.29
N LEU A 16 9.03 18.38 -13.58
CA LEU A 16 8.88 17.27 -12.62
C LEU A 16 9.68 17.51 -11.33
N ASP A 17 10.92 17.98 -11.43
CA ASP A 17 11.75 18.27 -10.26
C ASP A 17 11.16 19.43 -9.43
N GLU A 18 10.60 20.47 -10.06
CA GLU A 18 9.94 21.59 -9.36
C GLU A 18 8.68 21.14 -8.60
N VAL A 19 7.91 20.21 -9.18
CA VAL A 19 6.77 19.57 -8.48
C VAL A 19 7.25 18.87 -7.21
N LEU A 20 8.34 18.09 -7.29
CA LEU A 20 8.86 17.37 -6.12
C LEU A 20 9.42 18.32 -5.07
N GLU A 21 10.11 19.39 -5.46
CA GLU A 21 10.56 20.43 -4.54
C GLU A 21 9.39 21.02 -3.76
N ALA A 22 8.31 21.41 -4.44
CA ALA A 22 7.12 21.97 -3.80
C ALA A 22 6.43 20.99 -2.86
N VAL A 23 6.27 19.72 -3.27
CA VAL A 23 5.60 18.69 -2.46
C VAL A 23 6.42 18.35 -1.22
N GLN A 24 7.74 18.14 -1.37
CA GLN A 24 8.60 17.80 -0.24
C GLN A 24 8.73 18.95 0.75
N GLU A 25 8.76 20.19 0.26
CA GLU A 25 8.75 21.37 1.12
C GLU A 25 7.45 21.47 1.93
N GLY A 26 6.29 21.29 1.28
CA GLY A 26 5.01 21.28 1.98
C GLY A 26 4.92 20.19 3.05
N PHE A 27 5.49 19.00 2.81
CA PHE A 27 5.58 17.96 3.83
C PHE A 27 6.55 18.32 4.96
N ARG A 28 7.69 18.93 4.65
CA ARG A 28 8.66 19.39 5.65
C ARG A 28 8.02 20.42 6.59
N GLU A 29 7.37 21.45 6.03
CA GLU A 29 6.66 22.47 6.80
C GLU A 29 5.51 21.89 7.61
N GLY A 30 4.68 21.04 6.98
CA GLY A 30 3.50 20.46 7.63
C GLY A 30 3.81 19.42 8.71
N SER A 31 5.03 18.87 8.74
CA SER A 31 5.45 17.88 9.74
C SER A 31 6.37 18.45 10.82
N GLU A 32 6.77 19.72 10.72
CA GLU A 32 7.67 20.36 11.68
C GLU A 32 7.06 20.35 13.09
N GLY A 33 7.79 19.76 14.04
CA GLY A 33 7.34 19.62 15.43
C GLY A 33 6.20 18.61 15.68
N ALA A 34 5.66 17.96 14.65
CA ALA A 34 4.52 17.05 14.77
C ALA A 34 4.91 15.62 15.18
N GLY A 35 6.21 15.27 15.13
CA GLY A 35 6.67 13.89 15.38
C GLY A 35 6.22 12.89 14.31
N ILE A 36 5.84 13.37 13.12
CA ILE A 36 5.38 12.56 12.00
C ILE A 36 6.54 12.38 11.01
N ARG A 37 6.86 11.13 10.67
CA ARG A 37 7.81 10.83 9.58
C ARG A 37 7.05 10.65 8.27
N ILE A 38 7.48 11.38 7.24
CA ILE A 38 6.87 11.35 5.90
C ILE A 38 7.90 10.85 4.90
N GLY A 39 7.47 9.92 4.05
CA GLY A 39 8.18 9.51 2.84
C GLY A 39 7.18 9.49 1.69
N THR A 40 7.62 9.77 0.48
CA THR A 40 6.77 9.83 -0.70
C THR A 40 7.02 8.69 -1.67
N LEU A 41 5.99 8.27 -2.38
CA LEU A 41 6.09 7.32 -3.50
C LEU A 41 5.73 8.07 -4.78
N LEU A 42 6.57 7.96 -5.80
CA LEU A 42 6.21 8.53 -7.10
C LEU A 42 5.46 7.49 -7.91
N THR A 43 4.28 7.86 -8.35
CA THR A 43 3.37 6.98 -9.08
C THR A 43 3.33 7.37 -10.55
N ALA A 44 3.63 6.43 -11.44
CA ALA A 44 3.31 6.59 -12.86
C ALA A 44 1.90 6.09 -13.16
N MET A 45 1.20 6.77 -14.07
CA MET A 45 -0.14 6.34 -14.49
C MET A 45 -0.05 5.25 -15.55
N ARG A 46 -0.81 4.16 -15.37
CA ARG A 46 -0.92 3.01 -16.29
C ARG A 46 -1.35 3.42 -17.71
N THR A 47 -2.04 4.54 -17.83
CA THR A 47 -2.55 5.09 -19.09
C THR A 47 -1.59 6.07 -19.76
N ALA A 48 -0.48 6.43 -19.10
CA ALA A 48 0.56 7.31 -19.61
C ALA A 48 1.81 6.54 -20.04
N ALA A 49 2.55 7.07 -21.01
CA ALA A 49 3.77 6.48 -21.55
C ALA A 49 5.05 7.06 -20.89
N ARG A 50 5.03 7.31 -19.57
CA ARG A 50 6.12 8.00 -18.85
C ARG A 50 6.69 7.22 -17.67
N SER A 51 6.32 5.95 -17.50
CA SER A 51 6.72 5.18 -16.32
C SER A 51 8.22 5.08 -16.09
N LEU A 52 9.03 5.00 -17.16
CA LEU A 52 10.49 4.98 -17.01
C LEU A 52 11.05 6.34 -16.55
N GLU A 53 10.48 7.44 -17.05
CA GLU A 53 10.87 8.80 -16.64
C GLU A 53 10.52 9.06 -15.17
N ILE A 54 9.32 8.64 -14.73
CA ILE A 54 8.91 8.78 -13.32
C ILE A 54 9.71 7.84 -12.41
N ALA A 55 10.09 6.66 -12.90
CA ALA A 55 10.97 5.75 -12.17
C ALA A 55 12.37 6.33 -11.98
N ASP A 56 12.98 6.90 -13.04
CA ASP A 56 14.27 7.61 -12.94
C ASP A 56 14.17 8.77 -11.96
N LEU A 57 13.11 9.58 -12.04
CA LEU A 57 12.85 10.66 -11.09
C LEU A 57 12.80 10.14 -9.64
N ALA A 58 12.08 9.04 -9.39
CA ALA A 58 11.98 8.45 -8.06
C ALA A 58 13.35 8.02 -7.53
N VAL A 59 14.16 7.37 -8.38
CA VAL A 59 15.53 6.95 -8.09
C VAL A 59 16.43 8.14 -7.81
N ARG A 60 16.35 9.24 -8.58
CA ARG A 60 17.15 10.46 -8.36
C ARG A 60 16.81 11.17 -7.05
N TRP A 61 15.58 11.00 -6.57
CA TRP A 61 15.07 11.65 -5.36
C TRP A 61 15.05 10.77 -4.11
N ARG A 62 15.59 9.55 -4.19
CA ARG A 62 15.58 8.56 -3.10
C ARG A 62 16.18 9.06 -1.78
N ASP A 63 17.19 9.93 -1.85
CA ASP A 63 17.87 10.50 -0.69
C ASP A 63 17.28 11.86 -0.25
N ARG A 64 16.16 12.26 -0.88
CA ARG A 64 15.46 13.53 -0.67
C ARG A 64 14.00 13.31 -0.28
N GLY A 65 13.72 12.18 0.39
CA GLY A 65 12.42 11.84 0.98
C GLY A 65 11.47 11.03 0.09
N VAL A 66 11.86 10.68 -1.14
CA VAL A 66 11.15 9.67 -1.93
C VAL A 66 11.63 8.29 -1.47
N VAL A 67 10.72 7.38 -1.16
CA VAL A 67 11.05 6.06 -0.58
C VAL A 67 10.66 4.89 -1.49
N GLY A 68 10.06 5.16 -2.64
CA GLY A 68 9.76 4.11 -3.61
C GLY A 68 9.04 4.61 -4.85
N PHE A 69 8.80 3.68 -5.76
CA PHE A 69 8.07 3.86 -7.00
C PHE A 69 6.77 3.03 -7.01
N ASP A 70 5.76 3.53 -7.72
CA ASP A 70 4.45 2.89 -7.87
C ASP A 70 3.90 3.07 -9.29
N ILE A 71 2.91 2.23 -9.64
CA ILE A 71 2.02 2.51 -10.77
C ILE A 71 0.55 2.43 -10.33
N ALA A 72 -0.27 3.34 -10.84
CA ALA A 72 -1.70 3.42 -10.52
C ALA A 72 -2.55 3.78 -11.76
N GLY A 73 -3.85 3.95 -11.56
CA GLY A 73 -4.84 4.14 -12.63
C GLY A 73 -5.56 2.85 -12.99
N ALA A 74 -6.31 2.86 -14.09
CA ALA A 74 -7.14 1.72 -14.50
C ALA A 74 -6.32 0.43 -14.59
N GLU A 75 -6.69 -0.61 -13.84
CA GLU A 75 -5.95 -1.87 -13.79
C GLU A 75 -6.39 -2.82 -14.92
N ALA A 76 -7.69 -3.07 -15.05
CA ALA A 76 -8.22 -3.99 -16.06
C ALA A 76 -7.93 -3.48 -17.49
N GLY A 77 -7.26 -4.29 -18.31
CA GLY A 77 -6.85 -3.92 -19.66
C GLY A 77 -5.53 -3.14 -19.76
N PHE A 78 -4.90 -2.81 -18.62
CA PHE A 78 -3.61 -2.12 -18.54
C PHE A 78 -2.65 -2.90 -17.64
N PRO A 79 -2.16 -4.08 -18.07
CA PRO A 79 -1.35 -4.95 -17.22
C PRO A 79 -0.04 -4.26 -16.79
N PRO A 80 0.47 -4.55 -15.57
CA PRO A 80 1.69 -3.93 -15.08
C PRO A 80 2.89 -4.23 -15.98
N THR A 81 2.87 -5.34 -16.71
CA THR A 81 3.91 -5.75 -17.66
C THR A 81 4.17 -4.76 -18.80
N ARG A 82 3.30 -3.77 -19.03
CA ARG A 82 3.58 -2.64 -19.94
C ARG A 82 4.68 -1.69 -19.43
N HIS A 83 5.04 -1.79 -18.16
CA HIS A 83 5.99 -0.90 -17.49
C HIS A 83 7.26 -1.62 -17.03
N LEU A 84 7.60 -2.78 -17.62
CA LEU A 84 8.74 -3.61 -17.22
C LEU A 84 10.06 -2.85 -17.19
N ASP A 85 10.33 -1.99 -18.18
CA ASP A 85 11.57 -1.21 -18.22
C ASP A 85 11.74 -0.31 -16.99
N ALA A 86 10.64 0.28 -16.50
CA ALA A 86 10.64 1.10 -15.30
C ALA A 86 10.94 0.25 -14.05
N PHE A 87 10.29 -0.91 -13.93
CA PHE A 87 10.52 -1.82 -12.80
C PHE A 87 11.92 -2.42 -12.80
N GLU A 88 12.46 -2.75 -13.98
CA GLU A 88 13.84 -3.18 -14.12
C GLU A 88 14.82 -2.10 -13.71
N HIS A 89 14.59 -0.85 -14.12
CA HIS A 89 15.41 0.28 -13.71
C HIS A 89 15.41 0.46 -12.18
N VAL A 90 14.24 0.54 -11.55
CA VAL A 90 14.10 0.67 -10.08
C VAL A 90 14.84 -0.45 -9.34
N ARG A 91 14.69 -1.70 -9.79
CA ARG A 91 15.37 -2.85 -9.16
C ARG A 91 16.90 -2.80 -9.35
N ARG A 92 17.40 -2.41 -10.52
CA ARG A 92 18.85 -2.27 -10.77
C ARG A 92 19.48 -1.21 -9.87
N GLU A 93 18.71 -0.17 -9.55
CA GLU A 93 19.11 0.92 -8.65
C GLU A 93 18.88 0.60 -7.17
N SER A 94 18.53 -0.64 -6.83
CA SER A 94 18.27 -1.09 -5.44
C SER A 94 17.20 -0.26 -4.73
N PHE A 95 16.18 0.18 -5.47
CA PHE A 95 15.11 1.02 -4.95
C PHE A 95 13.78 0.27 -4.86
N HIS A 96 12.87 0.81 -4.06
CA HIS A 96 11.67 0.08 -3.65
C HIS A 96 10.51 0.20 -4.64
N LEU A 97 9.71 -0.86 -4.74
CA LEU A 97 8.51 -0.87 -5.58
C LEU A 97 7.25 -1.44 -4.91
N THR A 98 6.16 -0.68 -5.04
CA THR A 98 4.79 -1.17 -4.83
C THR A 98 4.03 -1.09 -6.15
N ILE A 99 3.00 -1.91 -6.34
CA ILE A 99 2.18 -1.91 -7.56
C ILE A 99 0.72 -2.07 -7.17
N HIS A 100 -0.16 -1.18 -7.64
CA HIS A 100 -1.61 -1.41 -7.56
C HIS A 100 -1.98 -2.66 -8.37
N ALA A 101 -2.43 -3.72 -7.71
CA ALA A 101 -2.83 -4.95 -8.37
C ALA A 101 -3.81 -5.74 -7.50
N GLY A 102 -4.75 -6.43 -8.14
CA GLY A 102 -5.75 -7.23 -7.45
C GLY A 102 -6.87 -6.38 -6.83
N GLU A 103 -7.22 -5.25 -7.44
CA GLU A 103 -8.42 -4.50 -7.10
C GLU A 103 -9.53 -4.76 -8.13
N ALA A 104 -9.25 -4.47 -9.41
CA ALA A 104 -10.22 -4.54 -10.51
C ALA A 104 -10.01 -5.72 -11.48
N PHE A 105 -8.83 -6.37 -11.52
CA PHE A 105 -8.60 -7.54 -12.39
C PHE A 105 -8.43 -8.87 -11.63
N GLY A 106 -7.83 -8.85 -10.44
CA GLY A 106 -7.77 -9.99 -9.54
C GLY A 106 -6.45 -10.75 -9.54
N VAL A 107 -6.52 -12.06 -9.26
CA VAL A 107 -5.36 -12.94 -9.01
C VAL A 107 -4.30 -12.92 -10.14
N PRO A 108 -4.66 -12.90 -11.44
CA PRO A 108 -3.66 -12.81 -12.50
C PRO A 108 -2.80 -11.54 -12.42
N SER A 109 -3.40 -10.39 -12.09
CA SER A 109 -2.68 -9.13 -11.91
C SER A 109 -1.73 -9.16 -10.72
N ILE A 110 -2.17 -9.75 -9.61
CA ILE A 110 -1.33 -9.97 -8.42
C ILE A 110 -0.12 -10.84 -8.81
N TRP A 111 -0.37 -11.92 -9.56
CA TRP A 111 0.70 -12.80 -10.02
C TRP A 111 1.71 -12.05 -10.92
N GLU A 112 1.25 -11.26 -11.90
CA GLU A 112 2.13 -10.49 -12.78
C GLU A 112 2.95 -9.44 -12.00
N ALA A 113 2.30 -8.71 -11.09
CA ALA A 113 2.96 -7.72 -10.25
C ALA A 113 4.09 -8.34 -9.42
N LEU A 114 3.89 -9.54 -8.87
CA LEU A 114 4.89 -10.21 -8.04
C LEU A 114 5.96 -10.93 -8.87
N GLN A 115 5.57 -11.72 -9.86
CA GLN A 115 6.49 -12.64 -10.54
C GLN A 115 7.25 -11.97 -11.68
N LEU A 116 6.60 -11.08 -12.43
CA LEU A 116 7.20 -10.44 -13.61
C LEU A 116 7.75 -9.06 -13.26
N CYS A 117 7.02 -8.30 -12.43
CA CYS A 117 7.36 -6.91 -12.15
C CYS A 117 8.21 -6.76 -10.87
N GLY A 118 8.16 -7.74 -9.97
CA GLY A 118 8.98 -7.78 -8.76
C GLY A 118 8.46 -6.97 -7.58
N ALA A 119 7.15 -6.71 -7.51
CA ALA A 119 6.54 -5.91 -6.46
C ALA A 119 6.89 -6.42 -5.06
N GLU A 120 7.29 -5.51 -4.17
CA GLU A 120 7.55 -5.83 -2.77
C GLU A 120 6.27 -5.72 -1.92
N ARG A 121 5.33 -4.87 -2.37
CA ARG A 121 4.01 -4.65 -1.78
C ARG A 121 2.95 -4.56 -2.88
N LEU A 122 1.71 -4.84 -2.52
CA LEU A 122 0.57 -4.73 -3.42
C LEU A 122 -0.34 -3.60 -2.94
N GLY A 123 -0.48 -2.57 -3.77
CA GLY A 123 -1.56 -1.59 -3.65
C GLY A 123 -2.88 -2.32 -3.76
N HIS A 124 -3.68 -2.30 -2.69
CA HIS A 124 -4.82 -3.19 -2.48
C HIS A 124 -4.43 -4.67 -2.35
N GLY A 125 -4.51 -5.45 -3.44
CA GLY A 125 -4.42 -6.92 -3.42
C GLY A 125 -5.62 -7.62 -2.78
N VAL A 126 -6.76 -6.92 -2.63
CA VAL A 126 -7.98 -7.41 -1.96
C VAL A 126 -8.56 -8.66 -2.62
N ARG A 127 -8.49 -8.74 -3.95
CA ARG A 127 -8.95 -9.88 -4.76
C ARG A 127 -8.06 -11.12 -4.65
N ILE A 128 -7.01 -11.10 -3.81
CA ILE A 128 -6.31 -12.35 -3.45
C ILE A 128 -7.26 -13.37 -2.81
N VAL A 129 -8.37 -12.88 -2.24
CA VAL A 129 -9.44 -13.71 -1.68
C VAL A 129 -10.05 -14.67 -2.69
N ASP A 130 -10.01 -14.36 -4.00
CA ASP A 130 -10.52 -15.28 -5.03
C ASP A 130 -9.65 -16.53 -5.19
N ASP A 131 -8.39 -16.48 -4.72
CA ASP A 131 -7.48 -17.63 -4.66
C ASP A 131 -7.61 -18.35 -3.31
N ILE A 132 -8.74 -18.21 -2.61
CA ILE A 132 -9.03 -18.83 -1.31
C ILE A 132 -10.40 -19.51 -1.36
N GLU A 133 -10.42 -20.82 -1.17
CA GLU A 133 -11.64 -21.60 -1.03
C GLU A 133 -11.98 -21.78 0.46
N ILE A 134 -13.18 -21.38 0.86
CA ILE A 134 -13.70 -21.63 2.21
C ILE A 134 -14.59 -22.87 2.16
N GLY A 135 -14.16 -23.93 2.85
CA GLY A 135 -14.91 -25.17 2.98
C GLY A 135 -16.12 -25.04 3.89
N ALA A 136 -17.09 -25.95 3.73
CA ALA A 136 -18.35 -25.95 4.46
C ALA A 136 -18.20 -25.99 6.00
N GLU A 137 -17.10 -26.56 6.50
CA GLU A 137 -16.79 -26.63 7.94
C GLU A 137 -15.89 -25.48 8.44
N GLY A 138 -15.68 -24.43 7.63
CA GLY A 138 -14.90 -23.25 8.00
C GLY A 138 -13.39 -23.35 7.79
N GLY A 139 -12.90 -24.45 7.23
CA GLY A 139 -11.50 -24.57 6.79
C GLY A 139 -11.22 -23.74 5.53
N ALA A 140 -10.04 -23.13 5.44
CA ALA A 140 -9.63 -22.39 4.24
C ALA A 140 -8.53 -23.14 3.48
N ARG A 141 -8.73 -23.34 2.18
CA ARG A 141 -7.72 -23.85 1.27
C ARG A 141 -7.21 -22.69 0.42
N LEU A 142 -5.91 -22.43 0.49
CA LEU A 142 -5.28 -21.40 -0.33
C LEU A 142 -4.86 -21.99 -1.67
N GLY A 143 -5.07 -21.22 -2.73
CA GLY A 143 -4.43 -21.42 -4.01
C GLY A 143 -2.96 -21.00 -3.99
N ARG A 144 -2.30 -21.12 -5.14
CA ARG A 144 -0.84 -20.99 -5.25
C ARG A 144 -0.37 -19.56 -4.98
N VAL A 145 -1.12 -18.57 -5.45
CA VAL A 145 -0.74 -17.16 -5.32
C VAL A 145 -0.98 -16.70 -3.88
N ALA A 146 -2.13 -17.07 -3.30
CA ALA A 146 -2.46 -16.83 -1.90
C ALA A 146 -1.43 -17.45 -0.95
N HIS A 147 -1.01 -18.70 -1.20
CA HIS A 147 0.09 -19.33 -0.45
C HIS A 147 1.38 -18.50 -0.52
N LEU A 148 1.82 -18.13 -1.73
CA LEU A 148 3.05 -17.37 -1.92
C LEU A 148 2.99 -16.00 -1.22
N VAL A 149 1.89 -15.26 -1.40
CA VAL A 149 1.67 -13.95 -0.77
C VAL A 149 1.73 -14.06 0.75
N ARG A 150 1.02 -15.03 1.33
CA ARG A 150 0.97 -15.22 2.78
C ARG A 150 2.34 -15.62 3.35
N ASP A 151 2.99 -16.59 2.72
CA ASP A 151 4.18 -17.24 3.27
C ASP A 151 5.42 -16.34 3.11
N ARG A 152 5.52 -15.57 2.01
CA ARG A 152 6.55 -14.53 1.84
C ARG A 152 6.24 -13.23 2.59
N ARG A 153 5.10 -13.16 3.27
CA ARG A 153 4.64 -11.96 3.99
C ARG A 153 4.55 -10.73 3.07
N VAL A 154 4.11 -10.90 1.83
CA VAL A 154 3.86 -9.79 0.90
C VAL A 154 2.76 -8.90 1.50
N PRO A 155 3.01 -7.61 1.73
CA PRO A 155 2.03 -6.69 2.29
C PRO A 155 0.88 -6.42 1.30
N LEU A 156 -0.35 -6.51 1.81
CA LEU A 156 -1.57 -6.10 1.13
C LEU A 156 -2.00 -4.74 1.70
N GLU A 157 -1.87 -3.69 0.90
CA GLU A 157 -2.20 -2.31 1.26
C GLU A 157 -3.71 -2.09 1.12
N LEU A 158 -4.49 -2.71 2.01
CA LEU A 158 -5.96 -2.69 1.92
C LEU A 158 -6.54 -1.35 2.33
N CYS A 159 -7.65 -0.97 1.69
CA CYS A 159 -8.27 0.33 1.82
C CYS A 159 -9.79 0.14 1.96
N PRO A 160 -10.32 -0.21 3.15
CA PRO A 160 -11.67 -0.75 3.30
C PRO A 160 -12.77 0.09 2.65
N THR A 161 -12.84 1.39 2.96
CA THR A 161 -13.83 2.28 2.33
C THR A 161 -13.63 2.38 0.81
N SER A 162 -12.38 2.53 0.34
CA SER A 162 -12.09 2.62 -1.11
C SER A 162 -12.47 1.34 -1.85
N ASN A 163 -12.18 0.17 -1.27
CA ASN A 163 -12.51 -1.12 -1.86
C ASN A 163 -14.03 -1.34 -1.96
N VAL A 164 -14.83 -0.77 -1.05
CA VAL A 164 -16.29 -0.74 -1.22
C VAL A 164 -16.69 0.20 -2.36
N HIS A 165 -16.13 1.41 -2.42
CA HIS A 165 -16.43 2.38 -3.48
C HIS A 165 -16.04 1.90 -4.88
N SER A 166 -14.93 1.16 -5.02
CA SER A 166 -14.48 0.58 -6.29
C SER A 166 -15.23 -0.70 -6.67
N GLY A 167 -16.06 -1.25 -5.77
CA GLY A 167 -16.78 -2.50 -5.97
C GLY A 167 -15.92 -3.76 -5.79
N ALA A 168 -14.68 -3.62 -5.29
CA ALA A 168 -13.81 -4.74 -4.95
C ALA A 168 -14.28 -5.49 -3.69
N ALA A 169 -15.11 -4.85 -2.86
CA ALA A 169 -15.85 -5.43 -1.75
C ALA A 169 -17.31 -4.93 -1.75
N THR A 170 -18.23 -5.75 -1.27
CA THR A 170 -19.67 -5.41 -1.25
C THR A 170 -20.01 -4.42 -0.12
N SER A 171 -19.43 -4.62 1.06
CA SER A 171 -19.60 -3.76 2.23
C SER A 171 -18.38 -3.90 3.16
N ILE A 172 -18.35 -3.14 4.26
CA ILE A 172 -17.31 -3.29 5.28
C ILE A 172 -17.46 -4.63 6.00
N GLU A 173 -18.69 -5.05 6.32
CA GLU A 173 -19.02 -6.30 7.04
C GLU A 173 -18.60 -7.54 6.24
N GLU A 174 -18.74 -7.47 4.92
CA GLU A 174 -18.33 -8.54 4.00
C GLU A 174 -16.91 -8.33 3.44
N HIS A 175 -16.16 -7.34 3.95
CA HIS A 175 -14.88 -6.97 3.38
C HIS A 175 -13.84 -8.12 3.55
N PRO A 176 -13.10 -8.50 2.48
CA PRO A 176 -12.13 -9.61 2.54
C PRO A 176 -11.03 -9.48 3.60
N ILE A 177 -10.78 -8.27 4.10
CA ILE A 177 -9.81 -8.01 5.19
C ILE A 177 -10.07 -8.89 6.43
N GLY A 178 -11.33 -9.14 6.79
CA GLY A 178 -11.67 -9.98 7.95
C GLY A 178 -11.11 -11.39 7.81
N LEU A 179 -11.38 -12.02 6.66
CA LEU A 179 -10.85 -13.34 6.32
C LEU A 179 -9.32 -13.33 6.24
N LEU A 180 -8.73 -12.34 5.57
CA LEU A 180 -7.27 -12.24 5.40
C LEU A 180 -6.53 -12.05 6.74
N MET A 181 -7.11 -11.30 7.68
CA MET A 181 -6.60 -11.18 9.05
C MET A 181 -6.63 -12.53 9.79
N ASN A 182 -7.74 -13.26 9.68
CA ASN A 182 -7.90 -14.58 10.31
C ASN A 182 -6.90 -15.60 9.75
N LEU A 183 -6.68 -15.57 8.43
CA LEU A 183 -5.70 -16.41 7.74
C LEU A 183 -4.26 -15.88 7.86
N ARG A 184 -4.04 -14.85 8.67
CA ARG A 184 -2.72 -14.29 9.02
C ARG A 184 -1.94 -13.71 7.85
N PHE A 185 -2.60 -13.26 6.78
CA PHE A 185 -1.96 -12.45 5.75
C PHE A 185 -1.36 -11.17 6.36
N ARG A 186 -0.36 -10.60 5.69
CA ARG A 186 0.21 -9.30 6.10
C ARG A 186 -0.64 -8.19 5.49
N VAL A 187 -1.77 -7.91 6.13
CA VAL A 187 -2.65 -6.81 5.74
C VAL A 187 -2.29 -5.53 6.51
N THR A 188 -2.45 -4.39 5.85
CA THR A 188 -2.40 -3.04 6.43
C THR A 188 -3.73 -2.32 6.18
N VAL A 189 -4.01 -1.24 6.90
CA VAL A 189 -5.24 -0.45 6.77
C VAL A 189 -4.86 0.95 6.32
N ASN A 190 -5.41 1.38 5.19
CA ASN A 190 -5.07 2.65 4.56
C ASN A 190 -6.35 3.36 4.11
N THR A 191 -6.23 4.66 3.87
CA THR A 191 -7.37 5.49 3.45
C THR A 191 -7.51 5.60 1.93
N ASP A 192 -6.46 5.23 1.19
CA ASP A 192 -6.32 5.50 -0.23
C ASP A 192 -6.53 7.00 -0.53
N ASN A 193 -7.75 7.38 -0.91
CA ASN A 193 -8.14 8.75 -1.22
C ASN A 193 -9.06 9.35 -0.14
N ARG A 194 -8.50 10.13 0.80
CA ARG A 194 -9.28 10.74 1.89
C ARG A 194 -10.40 11.66 1.41
N LEU A 195 -10.11 12.47 0.37
CA LEU A 195 -11.07 13.44 -0.16
C LEU A 195 -12.25 12.75 -0.83
N MET A 196 -11.97 11.84 -1.77
CA MET A 196 -13.00 11.14 -2.56
C MET A 196 -13.83 10.20 -1.68
N SER A 197 -13.21 9.52 -0.72
CA SER A 197 -13.89 8.56 0.15
C SER A 197 -14.45 9.17 1.43
N ALA A 198 -14.30 10.49 1.65
CA ALA A 198 -14.70 11.17 2.88
C ALA A 198 -14.34 10.38 4.15
N THR A 199 -13.06 9.99 4.25
CA THR A 199 -12.56 9.05 5.28
C THR A 199 -11.29 9.54 5.98
N SER A 200 -10.96 8.87 7.08
CA SER A 200 -9.74 9.07 7.88
C SER A 200 -9.25 7.73 8.40
N LEU A 201 -7.99 7.63 8.81
CA LEU A 201 -7.45 6.37 9.34
C LEU A 201 -8.23 5.88 10.56
N SER A 202 -8.62 6.79 11.46
CA SER A 202 -9.46 6.46 12.61
C SER A 202 -10.84 5.93 12.18
N LYS A 203 -11.44 6.50 11.12
CA LYS A 203 -12.71 6.02 10.58
C LYS A 203 -12.57 4.64 9.95
N GLU A 204 -11.49 4.36 9.22
CA GLU A 204 -11.21 3.00 8.71
C GLU A 204 -11.13 1.99 9.86
N PHE A 205 -10.36 2.30 10.92
CA PHE A 205 -10.26 1.39 12.06
C PHE A 205 -11.58 1.23 12.81
N MET A 206 -12.34 2.30 13.07
CA MET A 206 -13.65 2.21 13.73
C MET A 206 -14.61 1.31 12.95
N GLN A 207 -14.68 1.47 11.62
CA GLN A 207 -15.51 0.61 10.78
C GLN A 207 -15.11 -0.88 10.89
N LEU A 208 -13.81 -1.18 10.98
CA LEU A 208 -13.35 -2.56 11.19
C LEU A 208 -13.64 -3.08 12.61
N VAL A 209 -13.62 -2.22 13.62
CA VAL A 209 -14.04 -2.56 14.98
C VAL A 209 -15.51 -2.94 14.98
N ASP A 210 -16.37 -2.12 14.37
CA ASP A 210 -17.81 -2.36 14.32
C ASP A 210 -18.16 -3.63 13.53
N ALA A 211 -17.51 -3.83 12.38
CA ALA A 211 -17.79 -4.95 11.47
C ALA A 211 -17.22 -6.30 11.94
N PHE A 212 -16.02 -6.31 12.53
CA PHE A 212 -15.27 -7.54 12.82
C PHE A 212 -14.96 -7.74 14.30
N GLY A 213 -15.37 -6.80 15.17
CA GLY A 213 -15.09 -6.86 16.61
C GLY A 213 -13.61 -6.81 16.95
N ILE A 214 -12.78 -6.17 16.10
CA ILE A 214 -11.33 -6.17 16.33
C ILE A 214 -10.97 -5.32 17.55
N GLY A 215 -10.10 -5.85 18.40
CA GLY A 215 -9.58 -5.13 19.57
C GLY A 215 -8.20 -4.51 19.35
N TRP A 216 -7.68 -3.84 20.39
CA TRP A 216 -6.36 -3.21 20.38
C TRP A 216 -5.22 -4.14 19.97
N GLY A 217 -5.29 -5.43 20.32
CA GLY A 217 -4.28 -6.41 19.90
C GLY A 217 -4.23 -6.63 18.38
N GLN A 218 -5.38 -6.64 17.71
CA GLN A 218 -5.45 -6.77 16.25
C GLN A 218 -5.07 -5.45 15.57
N ILE A 219 -5.53 -4.31 16.08
CA ILE A 219 -5.15 -2.98 15.58
C ILE A 219 -3.63 -2.77 15.69
N GLY A 220 -3.03 -3.15 16.81
CA GLY A 220 -1.58 -3.11 17.02
C GLY A 220 -0.82 -4.03 16.07
N ARG A 221 -1.37 -5.20 15.72
CA ARG A 221 -0.81 -6.09 14.70
C ARG A 221 -0.90 -5.48 13.30
N LEU A 222 -2.02 -4.84 12.94
CA LEU A 222 -2.18 -4.14 11.66
C LEU A 222 -1.17 -3.00 11.51
N THR A 223 -0.99 -2.22 12.58
CA THR A 223 0.00 -1.14 12.63
C THR A 223 1.43 -1.68 12.55
N THR A 224 1.73 -2.76 13.27
CA THR A 224 3.04 -3.45 13.21
C THR A 224 3.30 -4.00 11.80
N ASN A 225 2.28 -4.57 11.14
CA ASN A 225 2.41 -5.03 9.76
C ASN A 225 2.76 -3.87 8.82
N ALA A 226 2.11 -2.72 8.97
CA ALA A 226 2.40 -1.52 8.18
C ALA A 226 3.84 -1.06 8.37
N MET A 227 4.30 -0.92 9.62
CA MET A 227 5.68 -0.48 9.87
C MET A 227 6.72 -1.50 9.39
N LYS A 228 6.49 -2.81 9.57
CA LYS A 228 7.36 -3.87 9.01
C LYS A 228 7.38 -3.93 7.48
N SER A 229 6.48 -3.19 6.82
CA SER A 229 6.35 -3.09 5.37
C SER A 229 6.74 -1.73 4.83
N ALA A 230 7.09 -0.77 5.70
CA ALA A 230 7.55 0.53 5.24
C ALA A 230 8.87 0.38 4.45
N PHE A 231 9.09 1.28 3.51
CA PHE A 231 10.28 1.33 2.66
C PHE A 231 11.42 2.16 3.26
N ILE A 232 11.21 2.74 4.45
CA ILE A 232 12.33 3.32 5.21
C ILE A 232 13.28 2.22 5.71
N PRO A 233 14.56 2.54 5.97
CA PRO A 233 15.56 1.61 6.48
C PRO A 233 15.12 0.79 7.70
N PHE A 234 15.71 -0.41 7.85
CA PHE A 234 15.31 -1.36 8.89
C PHE A 234 15.45 -0.83 10.31
N ASP A 235 16.55 -0.15 10.60
CA ASP A 235 16.83 0.52 11.87
C ASP A 235 15.78 1.59 12.19
N GLU A 236 15.40 2.43 11.23
CA GLU A 236 14.33 3.41 11.42
C GLU A 236 12.97 2.77 11.70
N ARG A 237 12.63 1.67 10.99
CA ARG A 237 11.41 0.91 11.27
C ARG A 237 11.43 0.31 12.67
N LEU A 238 12.58 -0.22 13.08
CA LEU A 238 12.76 -0.83 14.38
C LEU A 238 12.60 0.20 15.50
N GLU A 239 13.21 1.38 15.34
CA GLU A 239 13.07 2.51 16.26
C GLU A 239 11.59 2.88 16.46
N LEU A 240 10.84 3.09 15.36
CA LEU A 240 9.41 3.41 15.45
C LEU A 240 8.59 2.29 16.08
N LEU A 241 8.93 1.02 15.80
CA LEU A 241 8.26 -0.12 16.42
C LEU A 241 8.49 -0.18 17.93
N GLU A 242 9.75 -0.06 18.36
CA GLU A 242 10.17 -0.24 19.74
C GLU A 242 9.82 0.95 20.64
N GLN A 243 9.91 2.17 20.11
CA GLN A 243 9.72 3.39 20.90
C GLN A 243 8.30 3.93 20.84
N VAL A 244 7.56 3.68 19.76
CA VAL A 244 6.22 4.28 19.55
C VAL A 244 5.14 3.21 19.48
N VAL A 245 5.22 2.30 18.49
CA VAL A 245 4.09 1.41 18.17
C VAL A 245 3.84 0.39 19.27
N TRP A 246 4.83 -0.41 19.66
CA TRP A 246 4.62 -1.47 20.65
C TRP A 246 4.29 -0.96 22.05
N PRO A 247 4.96 0.09 22.58
CA PRO A 247 4.59 0.67 23.86
C PRO A 247 3.15 1.20 23.89
N ALA A 248 2.73 1.96 22.87
CA ALA A 248 1.38 2.53 22.81
C ALA A 248 0.29 1.44 22.83
N TYR A 249 0.45 0.37 22.05
CA TYR A 249 -0.50 -0.74 22.05
C TYR A 249 -0.36 -1.69 23.25
N ALA A 250 0.77 -1.68 23.96
CA ALA A 250 0.89 -2.41 25.23
C ALA A 250 0.06 -1.71 26.32
N GLU A 251 0.13 -0.38 26.42
CA GLU A 251 -0.67 0.43 27.33
C GLU A 251 -2.17 0.25 27.07
N LEU A 252 -2.61 0.40 25.81
CA LEU A 252 -4.03 0.25 25.42
C LEU A 252 -4.60 -1.15 25.66
N ARG A 253 -3.77 -2.19 25.72
CA ARG A 253 -4.21 -3.56 26.04
C ARG A 253 -4.29 -3.83 27.55
N GLY A 254 -3.59 -3.03 28.34
CA GLY A 254 -3.61 -3.12 29.81
C GLY A 254 -4.70 -2.26 30.46
N ALA A 255 -5.25 -1.29 29.72
CA ALA A 255 -6.40 -0.46 30.08
C ALA A 255 -7.73 -1.18 29.82
#